data_AF-A0A661I3X8-F1
#
_entry.id   AF-A0A661I3X8-F1
#
_cell.length_a   1.000
_cell.length_b   1.000
_cell.length_c   1.000
_cell.angle_alpha   90.00
_cell.angle_beta   90.00
_cell.angle_gamma   90.00
#
_symmetry.space_group_name_H-M   'P 1'
#
loop_
_entity.id
_entity.type
_entity.pdbx_description
1 polymer ?
#
loop_
_entity_poly.entity_id
_entity_poly.type
_entity_poly.pdbx_seq_one_letter_code
_entity_poly.pdbx_strand_id
1 'polypeptide(L)'
;MKNLDIYTNSDKAGVLALESNKYVFTYDSDAKSIVSVTMPIRIESWTSAKLHPIFEMNLPEGSLKETIKERFSKLISMDDLGMLKLIGPYVIGRVKYGKYEEDNTSIQLCDILNNDTHELFESLMDKFAIRSGVSGVQPKMLLDIHDKS
;
A
#
# COMPACT_ATOMS: atom_id res chain seq x y z
N MET A 1 -18.05 -4.17 -9.74
CA MET A 1 -17.59 -4.67 -8.43
C MET A 1 -16.13 -4.30 -8.28
N LYS A 2 -15.73 -3.61 -7.20
CA LYS A 2 -14.32 -3.21 -7.00
C LYS A 2 -13.63 -4.34 -6.24
N ASN A 3 -12.57 -4.89 -6.82
CA ASN A 3 -11.75 -5.92 -6.21
C ASN A 3 -10.26 -5.59 -6.35
N LEU A 4 -9.46 -6.23 -5.52
CA LEU A 4 -8.02 -6.05 -5.42
C LEU A 4 -7.40 -7.39 -5.08
N ASP A 5 -6.49 -7.84 -5.94
CA ASP A 5 -5.70 -9.04 -5.67
C ASP A 5 -4.76 -8.75 -4.49
N ILE A 6 -4.69 -9.71 -3.57
CA ILE A 6 -3.82 -9.66 -2.39
C ILE A 6 -2.77 -10.74 -2.55
N TYR A 7 -1.52 -10.36 -2.35
CA TYR A 7 -0.38 -11.25 -2.41
C TYR A 7 0.30 -11.32 -1.05
N THR A 8 0.88 -12.48 -0.76
CA THR A 8 1.82 -12.68 0.35
C THR A 8 3.17 -13.02 -0.25
N ASN A 9 4.15 -12.13 -0.06
CA ASN A 9 5.39 -12.13 -0.83
C ASN A 9 5.08 -12.03 -2.34
N SER A 10 5.42 -13.06 -3.12
CA SER A 10 5.19 -13.13 -4.57
C SER A 10 4.00 -14.01 -4.95
N ASP A 11 3.40 -14.73 -3.99
CA ASP A 11 2.29 -15.65 -4.24
C ASP A 11 0.95 -14.94 -4.03
N LYS A 12 0.02 -15.12 -4.96
CA LYS A 12 -1.35 -14.63 -4.78
C LYS A 12 -2.01 -15.39 -3.63
N ALA A 13 -2.51 -14.65 -2.65
CA ALA A 13 -3.19 -15.22 -1.49
C ALA A 13 -4.71 -15.22 -1.67
N GLY A 14 -5.26 -14.23 -2.38
CA GLY A 14 -6.69 -14.14 -2.59
C GLY A 14 -7.15 -12.81 -3.14
N VAL A 15 -8.44 -12.52 -2.97
CA VAL A 15 -9.09 -11.31 -3.47
C VAL A 15 -9.81 -10.58 -2.35
N LEU A 16 -9.52 -9.29 -2.21
CA LEU A 16 -10.27 -8.36 -1.38
C LEU A 16 -11.27 -7.58 -2.24
N ALA A 17 -12.53 -7.53 -1.82
CA ALA A 17 -13.58 -6.79 -2.50
C ALA A 17 -14.39 -5.94 -1.53
N LEU A 18 -15.03 -4.90 -2.06
CA LEU A 18 -16.05 -4.12 -1.34
C LEU A 18 -17.42 -4.47 -1.95
N GLU A 19 -18.24 -5.17 -1.17
CA GLU A 19 -19.57 -5.66 -1.57
C GLU A 19 -20.63 -5.23 -0.56
N SER A 20 -21.73 -4.63 -1.02
CA SER A 20 -22.85 -4.25 -0.15
C SER A 20 -22.42 -3.51 1.13
N ASN A 21 -21.45 -2.60 0.99
CA ASN A 21 -20.84 -1.82 2.08
C ASN A 21 -20.11 -2.67 3.15
N LYS A 22 -19.59 -3.84 2.75
CA LYS A 22 -18.74 -4.72 3.57
C LYS A 22 -17.49 -5.10 2.80
N TYR A 23 -16.38 -5.17 3.51
CA TYR A 23 -15.13 -5.72 2.98
C TYR A 23 -15.20 -7.24 3.08
N VAL A 24 -14.96 -7.90 1.94
CA VAL A 24 -14.96 -9.35 1.80
C VAL A 24 -13.59 -9.77 1.29
N PHE A 25 -12.87 -10.57 2.06
CA PHE A 25 -11.62 -11.19 1.63
C PHE A 25 -11.81 -12.70 1.50
N THR A 26 -11.48 -13.23 0.32
CA THR A 26 -11.55 -14.66 0.04
C THR A 26 -10.17 -15.15 -0.35
N TYR A 27 -9.69 -16.17 0.33
CA TYR A 27 -8.46 -16.86 -0.05
C TYR A 27 -8.66 -17.62 -1.37
N ASP A 28 -7.63 -17.65 -2.20
CA ASP A 28 -7.61 -18.55 -3.35
C ASP A 28 -7.52 -20.01 -2.84
N SER A 29 -8.07 -20.96 -3.60
CA SER A 29 -8.17 -22.35 -3.18
C SER A 29 -6.81 -23.04 -3.01
N ASP A 30 -5.77 -22.52 -3.67
CA ASP A 30 -4.39 -22.97 -3.63
C ASP A 30 -3.48 -22.03 -2.80
N ALA A 31 -4.05 -21.09 -2.05
CA ALA A 31 -3.30 -20.18 -1.20
C ALA A 31 -2.40 -20.95 -0.22
N LYS A 32 -1.09 -20.71 -0.30
CA LYS A 32 -0.08 -21.41 0.51
C LYS A 32 0.28 -20.70 1.80
N SER A 33 -0.03 -19.41 1.88
CA SER A 33 0.41 -18.52 2.96
C SER A 33 -0.77 -17.70 3.49
N ILE A 34 -0.80 -17.53 4.81
CA ILE A 34 -1.79 -16.68 5.48
C ILE A 34 -1.41 -15.20 5.31
N VAL A 35 -2.41 -14.33 5.11
CA VAL A 35 -2.20 -12.86 5.13
C VAL A 35 -2.00 -12.35 6.56
N SER A 36 -2.63 -12.99 7.54
CA SER A 36 -2.56 -12.66 8.97
C SER A 36 -2.80 -13.88 9.83
N VAL A 37 -2.20 -13.93 11.02
CA VAL A 37 -2.49 -14.94 12.06
C VAL A 37 -3.94 -14.92 12.53
N THR A 38 -4.60 -13.77 12.43
CA THR A 38 -6.03 -13.61 12.76
C THR A 38 -6.97 -13.97 11.61
N MET A 39 -6.43 -14.28 10.42
CA MET A 39 -7.19 -14.67 9.25
C MET A 39 -6.63 -15.98 8.68
N PRO A 40 -6.77 -17.13 9.34
CA PRO A 40 -6.31 -18.40 8.78
C PRO A 40 -6.98 -18.71 7.43
N ILE A 41 -6.27 -19.50 6.59
CA ILE A 41 -6.81 -20.00 5.33
C ILE A 41 -8.04 -20.86 5.61
N ARG A 42 -9.16 -20.54 4.96
CA ARG A 42 -10.42 -21.27 5.03
C ARG A 42 -11.25 -20.99 3.78
N ILE A 43 -12.22 -21.88 3.50
CA ILE A 43 -13.13 -21.74 2.35
C ILE A 43 -14.09 -20.56 2.54
N GLU A 44 -14.53 -20.31 3.77
CA GLU A 44 -15.45 -19.21 4.07
C GLU A 44 -14.76 -17.85 3.99
N SER A 45 -15.33 -16.92 3.21
CA SER A 45 -14.83 -15.56 3.11
C SER A 45 -14.78 -14.84 4.47
N TRP A 46 -13.77 -14.01 4.66
CA TRP A 46 -13.69 -13.08 5.78
C TRP A 46 -14.50 -11.83 5.44
N THR A 47 -15.62 -11.64 6.14
CA THR A 47 -16.52 -10.51 5.90
C THR A 47 -16.53 -9.57 7.10
N SER A 48 -16.40 -8.27 6.85
CA SER A 48 -16.41 -7.25 7.89
C SER A 48 -17.02 -5.93 7.37
N ALA A 49 -17.69 -5.18 8.24
CA ALA A 49 -18.18 -3.84 7.90
C ALA A 49 -17.04 -2.81 7.73
N LYS A 50 -15.90 -3.05 8.39
CA LYS A 50 -14.68 -2.25 8.26
C LYS A 50 -13.58 -3.06 7.59
N LEU A 51 -12.60 -2.38 7.02
CA LEU A 51 -11.43 -3.04 6.46
C LEU A 51 -10.73 -3.85 7.57
N HIS A 52 -10.26 -5.06 7.25
CA HIS A 52 -9.60 -5.89 8.25
C HIS A 52 -8.27 -5.24 8.69
N PRO A 53 -7.89 -5.28 9.98
CA PRO A 53 -6.72 -4.54 10.48
C PRO A 53 -5.41 -4.79 9.72
N ILE A 54 -5.20 -6.01 9.21
CA ILE A 54 -4.03 -6.36 8.39
C ILE A 54 -3.94 -5.54 7.10
N PHE A 55 -5.08 -5.12 6.56
CA PHE A 55 -5.12 -4.26 5.38
C PHE A 55 -5.18 -2.78 5.75
N GLU A 56 -5.91 -2.43 6.82
CA GLU A 56 -6.03 -1.06 7.31
C GLU A 56 -4.68 -0.48 7.72
N MET A 57 -3.80 -1.27 8.34
CA MET A 57 -2.46 -0.83 8.73
C MET A 57 -1.57 -0.37 7.56
N ASN A 58 -1.90 -0.74 6.33
CA ASN A 58 -1.14 -0.32 5.16
C ASN A 58 -1.70 0.97 4.55
N LEU A 59 -2.85 1.47 4.99
CA LEU A 59 -3.39 2.73 4.50
C LEU A 59 -2.51 3.91 4.97
N PRO A 60 -2.32 4.94 4.13
CA PRO A 60 -1.70 6.17 4.56
C PRO A 60 -2.60 6.90 5.58
N GLU A 61 -1.95 7.65 6.46
CA GLU A 61 -2.58 8.39 7.55
C GLU A 61 -2.14 9.86 7.54
N GLY A 62 -2.87 10.72 8.25
CA GLY A 62 -2.55 12.15 8.41
C GLY A 62 -2.35 12.90 7.09
N SER A 63 -1.36 13.81 7.08
CA SER A 63 -1.07 14.69 5.94
C SER A 63 -0.85 13.94 4.64
N LEU A 64 -0.17 12.78 4.70
CA LEU A 64 0.05 11.93 3.53
C LEU A 64 -1.27 11.48 2.90
N LYS A 65 -2.24 11.07 3.73
CA LYS A 65 -3.57 10.68 3.27
C LYS A 65 -4.29 11.85 2.61
N GLU A 66 -4.21 13.04 3.20
CA GLU A 66 -4.80 14.26 2.64
C GLU A 66 -4.19 14.63 1.28
N THR A 67 -2.86 14.66 1.17
CA THR A 67 -2.14 14.96 -0.08
C THR A 67 -2.50 13.96 -1.19
N ILE A 68 -2.55 12.66 -0.87
CA ILE A 68 -2.96 11.63 -1.85
C ILE A 68 -4.40 11.87 -2.31
N LYS A 69 -5.32 12.19 -1.39
CA LYS A 69 -6.72 12.47 -1.74
C LYS A 69 -6.85 13.69 -2.66
N GLU A 70 -6.17 14.78 -2.35
CA GLU A 70 -6.22 16.00 -3.16
C GLU A 70 -5.73 15.75 -4.58
N ARG A 71 -4.63 14.99 -4.72
CA ARG A 71 -3.97 14.75 -6.01
C ARG A 71 -4.68 13.71 -6.88
N PHE A 72 -5.21 12.64 -6.28
CA PHE A 72 -5.70 11.47 -7.01
C PHE A 72 -7.23 11.31 -7.02
N SER A 73 -7.97 12.12 -6.27
CA SER A 73 -9.45 12.03 -6.18
C SER A 73 -10.19 12.12 -7.51
N LYS A 74 -9.58 12.74 -8.54
CA LYS A 74 -10.16 12.83 -9.89
C LYS A 74 -9.93 11.58 -10.74
N LEU A 75 -8.97 10.74 -10.36
CA LEU A 75 -8.52 9.58 -11.15
C LEU A 75 -9.03 8.26 -10.58
N ILE A 76 -9.02 8.13 -9.26
CA ILE A 76 -9.38 6.91 -8.54
C ILE A 76 -10.27 7.27 -7.37
N SER A 77 -11.13 6.34 -6.98
CA SER A 77 -11.93 6.47 -5.77
C SER A 77 -11.04 6.49 -4.53
N MET A 78 -11.23 7.46 -3.64
CA MET A 78 -10.44 7.61 -2.41
C MET A 78 -11.07 6.87 -1.21
N ASP A 79 -11.84 5.81 -1.49
CA ASP A 79 -12.23 4.81 -0.49
C ASP A 79 -11.03 3.91 -0.16
N ASP A 80 -11.06 3.19 0.96
CA ASP A 80 -9.90 2.45 1.44
C ASP A 80 -9.37 1.45 0.39
N LEU A 81 -10.28 0.77 -0.33
CA LEU A 81 -9.89 -0.16 -1.40
C LEU A 81 -9.19 0.54 -2.56
N GLY A 82 -9.62 1.74 -2.94
CA GLY A 82 -8.97 2.54 -3.98
C GLY A 82 -7.62 3.10 -3.51
N MET A 83 -7.52 3.48 -2.23
CA MET A 83 -6.26 3.87 -1.61
C MET A 83 -5.25 2.72 -1.60
N LEU A 84 -5.66 1.51 -1.16
CA LEU A 84 -4.83 0.30 -1.19
C LEU A 84 -4.35 -0.02 -2.61
N LYS A 85 -5.22 0.11 -3.61
CA LYS A 85 -4.86 -0.11 -5.01
C LYS A 85 -3.82 0.89 -5.50
N LEU A 86 -3.92 2.15 -5.08
CA LEU A 86 -3.00 3.21 -5.48
C LEU A 86 -1.61 3.02 -4.87
N ILE A 87 -1.54 2.66 -3.58
CA ILE A 87 -0.26 2.48 -2.86
C ILE A 87 0.37 1.10 -3.10
N GLY A 88 -0.38 0.15 -3.63
CA GLY A 88 -0.01 -1.27 -3.72
C GLY A 88 1.40 -1.57 -4.22
N PRO A 89 1.89 -0.94 -5.32
CA PRO A 89 3.25 -1.14 -5.83
C PRO A 89 4.34 -0.83 -4.82
N TYR A 90 4.05 -0.01 -3.81
CA TYR A 90 5.06 0.53 -2.92
C TYR A 90 4.86 0.20 -1.44
N VAL A 91 3.80 -0.55 -1.09
CA VAL A 91 3.62 -1.04 0.29
C VAL A 91 4.77 -1.97 0.63
N ILE A 92 5.39 -1.77 1.79
CA ILE A 92 6.51 -2.60 2.27
C ILE A 92 5.99 -3.60 3.29
N GLY A 93 6.53 -4.82 3.24
CA GLY A 93 6.12 -5.93 4.09
C GLY A 93 5.59 -7.13 3.30
N ARG A 94 5.02 -8.08 4.05
CA ARG A 94 4.59 -9.38 3.50
C ARG A 94 3.35 -9.26 2.62
N VAL A 95 2.40 -8.41 2.99
CA VAL A 95 1.12 -8.26 2.28
C VAL A 95 1.28 -7.20 1.19
N LYS A 96 0.97 -7.57 -0.05
CA LYS A 96 1.06 -6.70 -1.23
C LYS A 96 -0.30 -6.61 -1.93
N TYR A 97 -0.52 -5.52 -2.65
CA TYR A 97 -1.80 -5.20 -3.28
C TYR A 97 -1.65 -5.01 -4.78
N GLY A 98 -2.48 -5.71 -5.56
CA GLY A 98 -2.33 -5.77 -7.00
C GLY A 98 -1.11 -6.60 -7.41
N LYS A 99 -0.92 -6.74 -8.72
CA LYS A 99 0.20 -7.51 -9.27
C LYS A 99 1.52 -6.86 -8.84
N TYR A 100 2.41 -7.64 -8.25
CA TYR A 100 3.76 -7.18 -7.91
C TYR A 100 4.49 -6.82 -9.21
N GLU A 101 4.83 -5.54 -9.35
CA GLU A 101 5.75 -5.04 -10.37
C GLU A 101 7.00 -4.54 -9.64
N GLU A 102 8.19 -4.98 -10.08
CA GLU A 102 9.46 -4.46 -9.55
C GLU A 102 9.57 -2.97 -9.91
N ASP A 103 9.47 -2.11 -8.90
CA ASP A 103 9.69 -0.68 -9.05
C ASP A 103 11.20 -0.43 -9.28
N ASN A 104 11.57 -0.15 -10.53
CA ASN A 104 12.97 0.07 -10.95
C ASN A 104 13.42 1.54 -10.75
N THR A 105 12.70 2.33 -9.97
CA THR A 105 12.98 3.76 -9.85
C THR A 105 13.89 4.05 -8.66
N SER A 106 15.19 4.22 -8.93
CA SER A 106 16.23 4.46 -7.91
C SER A 106 16.58 5.95 -7.74
N ILE A 107 16.97 6.38 -6.53
CA ILE A 107 17.46 7.74 -6.23
C ILE A 107 18.92 7.65 -5.76
N GLN A 108 19.76 8.64 -6.09
CA GLN A 108 21.12 8.70 -5.56
C GLN A 108 21.17 9.38 -4.18
N LEU A 109 21.97 8.81 -3.27
CA LEU A 109 22.09 9.30 -1.88
C LEU A 109 22.55 10.77 -1.81
N CYS A 110 23.43 11.17 -2.73
CA CYS A 110 23.98 12.51 -2.81
C CYS A 110 22.94 13.60 -3.17
N ASP A 111 21.83 13.23 -3.81
CA ASP A 111 20.75 14.18 -4.11
C ASP A 111 19.89 14.48 -2.86
N ILE A 112 19.92 13.57 -1.88
CA ILE A 112 19.22 13.68 -0.59
C ILE A 112 20.10 14.41 0.44
N LEU A 113 21.39 14.06 0.53
CA LEU A 113 22.30 14.60 1.55
C LEU A 113 22.73 16.06 1.34
N ASN A 114 22.61 16.60 0.11
CA ASN A 114 23.13 17.93 -0.22
C ASN A 114 22.07 19.05 -0.24
N ASN A 115 20.81 18.75 0.08
CA ASN A 115 19.71 19.71 0.05
C ASN A 115 18.88 19.65 1.34
N ASP A 116 19.27 20.42 2.35
CA ASP A 116 18.62 20.40 3.68
C ASP A 116 17.42 21.37 3.76
N THR A 117 16.61 21.44 2.70
CA THR A 117 15.51 22.41 2.56
C THR A 117 14.14 21.73 2.69
N HIS A 118 13.17 22.47 3.25
CA HIS A 118 11.77 22.04 3.32
C HIS A 118 11.20 21.70 1.93
N GLU A 119 11.68 22.39 0.89
CA GLU A 119 11.34 22.13 -0.51
C GLU A 119 11.83 20.77 -1.04
N LEU A 120 12.97 20.25 -0.55
CA LEU A 120 13.40 18.90 -0.89
C LEU A 120 12.43 17.87 -0.29
N PHE A 121 12.03 18.06 0.96
CA PHE A 121 11.06 17.18 1.61
C PHE A 121 9.72 17.18 0.87
N GLU A 122 9.20 18.35 0.50
CA GLU A 122 7.99 18.46 -0.33
C GLU A 122 8.17 17.83 -1.72
N SER A 123 9.33 18.02 -2.36
CA SER A 123 9.62 17.41 -3.67
C SER A 123 9.75 15.89 -3.60
N LEU A 124 10.36 15.36 -2.53
CA LEU A 124 10.46 13.94 -2.25
C LEU A 124 9.07 13.39 -1.91
N MET A 125 8.29 14.09 -1.07
CA MET A 125 6.89 13.75 -0.79
C MET A 125 6.08 13.73 -2.10
N ASP A 126 6.23 14.72 -2.97
CA ASP A 126 5.55 14.78 -4.26
C ASP A 126 5.92 13.63 -5.21
N LYS A 127 7.18 13.17 -5.17
CA LYS A 127 7.67 12.08 -6.01
C LYS A 127 7.42 10.69 -5.41
N PHE A 128 7.43 10.58 -4.08
CA PHE A 128 7.54 9.31 -3.37
C PHE A 128 6.55 9.15 -2.19
N ALA A 129 5.58 10.04 -2.02
CA ALA A 129 4.47 9.89 -1.05
C ALA A 129 3.71 8.58 -1.25
N ILE A 130 3.55 8.15 -2.50
CA ILE A 130 2.90 6.86 -2.76
C ILE A 130 3.82 5.71 -2.30
N ARG A 131 5.12 5.95 -2.12
CA ARG A 131 6.15 4.98 -1.71
C ARG A 131 6.35 4.79 -0.22
N SER A 132 5.81 5.71 0.57
CA SER A 132 5.83 5.61 2.02
C SER A 132 4.71 4.71 2.54
N GLY A 133 4.68 3.44 2.13
CA GLY A 133 3.80 2.42 2.68
C GLY A 133 4.19 1.99 4.09
N VAL A 134 4.42 2.96 4.99
CA VAL A 134 4.82 2.76 6.39
C VAL A 134 3.83 3.52 7.27
N SER A 135 3.13 2.79 8.14
CA SER A 135 2.18 3.35 9.10
C SER A 135 2.87 4.24 10.14
N GLY A 136 2.18 5.33 10.53
CA GLY A 136 2.59 6.25 11.60
C GLY A 136 2.18 7.72 11.36
N VAL A 137 1.99 8.47 12.45
CA VAL A 137 1.67 9.92 12.45
C VAL A 137 2.80 10.83 11.97
N GLN A 138 4.03 10.31 11.90
CA GLN A 138 5.18 11.04 11.39
C GLN A 138 5.36 10.76 9.90
N PRO A 139 5.49 11.77 9.04
CA PRO A 139 5.73 11.54 7.62
C PRO A 139 7.10 10.88 7.42
N LYS A 140 7.10 9.61 7.04
CA LYS A 140 8.30 8.79 6.81
C LYS A 140 8.31 8.30 5.38
N MET A 141 9.46 8.25 4.74
CA MET A 141 9.63 7.82 3.36
C MET A 141 10.64 6.67 3.28
N LEU A 142 10.38 5.69 2.41
CA LEU A 142 11.33 4.63 2.09
C LEU A 142 11.74 4.77 0.64
N LEU A 143 13.04 4.84 0.43
CA LEU A 143 13.68 5.11 -0.86
C LEU A 143 14.72 4.03 -1.09
N ASP A 144 14.75 3.45 -2.29
CA ASP A 144 15.89 2.63 -2.72
C ASP A 144 17.00 3.59 -3.15
N ILE A 145 18.11 3.54 -2.40
CA ILE A 145 19.22 4.45 -2.55
C ILE A 145 20.42 3.69 -3.12
N HIS A 146 21.00 4.20 -4.21
CA HIS A 146 22.33 3.78 -4.64
C HIS A 146 23.39 4.73 -4.10
N ASP A 147 24.44 4.14 -3.54
CA ASP A 147 25.67 4.84 -3.19
C ASP A 147 26.63 4.86 -4.38
N LYS A 148 27.40 5.94 -4.53
CA LYS A 148 28.49 5.96 -5.52
C LYS A 148 29.60 5.05 -5.01
N SER A 149 30.02 4.10 -5.85
CA SER A 149 31.32 3.47 -5.68
C SER A 149 32.44 4.49 -5.88
#